data_AF-A0A9Q6YDP1-F1
#
_entry.id   AF-A0A9Q6YDP1-F1
#
_cell.length_a   1.000
_cell.length_b   1.000
_cell.length_c   1.000
_cell.angle_alpha   90.00
_cell.angle_beta   90.00
_cell.angle_gamma   90.00
#
_symmetry.space_group_name_H-M   'P 1'
#
loop_
_entity.id
_entity.type
_entity.pdbx_description
1 polymer ?
#
loop_
_entity_poly.entity_id
_entity_poly.type
_entity_poly.pdbx_seq_one_letter_code
_entity_poly.pdbx_strand_id
1 'polypeptide(L)'
;MRISILEIVYKPDGTHEEVPLNSKGNSPTRDGLIASPARLIVPAKGNQGTRLLFKGTRDKERYYRVRFVPVVPEKEDQFAISEGEVSEYKKSLSAGVNVMAGYGTIFIVRPSNARFDTRIEDTPLQYTLRNNGNTVVVLEAFKDCSLKDAQDCKPVTLHHVLPGRFMTFTKEADRHYRFNLIEGHVKKNIEVQGP
;
A
#
# COMPACT_ATOMS: atom_id res chain seq x y z
N MET A 1 -9.54 -8.79 15.16
CA MET A 1 -8.45 -8.15 14.38
C MET A 1 -8.02 -6.86 15.07
N ARG A 2 -6.71 -6.65 15.21
CA ARG A 2 -6.10 -5.38 15.64
C ARG A 2 -5.55 -4.64 14.43
N ILE A 3 -5.81 -3.34 14.34
CA ILE A 3 -5.24 -2.49 13.29
C ILE A 3 -3.97 -1.84 13.82
N SER A 4 -2.86 -2.04 13.11
CA SER A 4 -1.57 -1.41 13.38
C SER A 4 -1.23 -0.44 12.25
N ILE A 5 -0.75 0.75 12.61
CA ILE A 5 -0.37 1.79 11.66
C ILE A 5 1.04 2.27 11.99
N LEU A 6 1.93 2.24 10.99
CA LEU A 6 3.26 2.85 11.04
C LEU A 6 3.39 3.83 9.87
N GLU A 7 4.11 4.93 10.07
CA GLU A 7 4.48 5.83 8.97
C GLU A 7 5.71 5.27 8.26
N ILE A 8 5.69 5.26 6.93
CA ILE A 8 6.83 4.89 6.09
C ILE A 8 7.59 6.16 5.73
N VAL A 9 8.83 6.26 6.19
CA VAL A 9 9.73 7.37 5.89
C VAL A 9 10.73 6.90 4.84
N TYR A 10 10.69 7.51 3.66
CA TYR A 10 11.67 7.25 2.59
C TYR A 10 12.91 8.12 2.77
N LYS A 11 14.08 7.48 2.70
CA LYS A 11 15.39 8.14 2.73
C LYS A 11 15.79 8.59 1.32
N PRO A 12 16.72 9.55 1.18
CA PRO A 12 17.19 10.02 -0.13
C PRO A 12 17.76 8.89 -1.02
N ASP A 13 18.39 7.88 -0.43
CA ASP A 13 18.95 6.72 -1.14
C ASP A 13 17.90 5.75 -1.70
N GLY A 14 16.61 5.91 -1.33
CA GLY A 14 15.51 5.05 -1.78
C GLY A 14 15.14 3.94 -0.81
N THR A 15 15.92 3.76 0.26
CA THR A 15 15.53 2.90 1.37
C THR A 15 14.40 3.56 2.17
N HIS A 16 13.73 2.77 3.01
CA HIS A 16 12.66 3.26 3.86
C HIS A 16 12.68 2.61 5.22
N GLU A 17 12.08 3.29 6.19
CA GLU A 17 11.90 2.80 7.55
C GLU A 17 10.47 3.02 8.01
N GLU A 18 9.94 2.06 8.77
CA GLU A 18 8.61 2.14 9.36
C GLU A 18 8.72 2.60 10.80
N VAL A 19 8.20 3.80 11.07
CA VAL A 19 8.27 4.42 12.38
C VAL A 19 6.90 4.45 13.05
N PRO A 20 6.82 4.25 14.38
CA PRO A 20 5.59 4.47 15.12
C PRO A 20 5.08 5.90 14.94
N LEU A 21 3.76 6.06 14.89
CA LEU A 21 3.15 7.38 14.89
C LEU A 21 3.51 8.12 16.18
N ASN A 22 3.92 9.39 16.06
CA ASN A 22 4.25 10.24 17.21
C ASN A 22 3.02 10.42 18.11
N SER A 23 2.92 9.55 19.12
CA SER A 23 1.94 9.64 20.20
C SER A 23 2.52 10.40 21.41
N LYS A 24 3.75 10.91 21.31
CA LYS A 24 4.48 11.55 22.40
C LYS A 24 4.28 13.06 22.40
N GLY A 25 3.49 13.52 23.37
CA GLY A 25 3.38 14.92 23.78
C GLY A 25 1.98 15.21 24.26
N ASN A 26 1.85 15.97 25.35
CA ASN A 26 0.59 16.57 25.84
C ASN A 26 -0.05 17.56 24.82
N SER A 27 0.18 17.38 23.52
CA SER A 27 -0.50 18.12 22.47
C SER A 27 -1.87 17.47 22.23
N PRO A 28 -2.98 18.23 22.28
CA PRO A 28 -4.34 17.72 22.10
C PRO A 28 -4.62 17.19 20.68
N THR A 29 -3.62 17.16 19.79
CA THR A 29 -3.75 16.74 18.40
C THR A 29 -2.80 15.59 18.09
N ARG A 30 -3.32 14.35 18.08
CA ARG A 30 -2.68 13.20 17.41
C ARG A 30 -2.42 13.58 15.94
N ASP A 31 -1.15 13.71 15.55
CA ASP A 31 -0.74 13.88 14.14
C ASP A 31 -0.48 12.50 13.52
N GLY A 32 -0.93 12.30 12.29
CA GLY A 32 -0.82 11.05 11.54
C GLY A 32 -2.17 10.42 11.18
N LEU A 33 -2.12 9.14 10.84
CA LEU A 33 -3.28 8.36 10.41
C LEU A 33 -3.93 7.63 11.60
N ILE A 34 -5.25 7.77 11.71
CA ILE A 34 -6.06 7.21 12.81
C ILE A 34 -7.04 6.19 12.22
N ALA A 35 -7.10 5.00 12.79
CA ALA A 35 -8.13 4.01 12.51
C ALA A 35 -9.25 4.04 13.57
N SER A 36 -10.51 4.04 13.13
CA SER A 36 -11.67 3.98 14.03
C SER A 36 -12.77 3.04 13.46
N PRO A 37 -13.11 1.95 14.17
CA PRO A 37 -12.45 1.45 15.38
C PRO A 37 -11.06 0.87 15.06
N ALA A 38 -10.14 0.88 16.03
CA ALA A 38 -8.79 0.31 15.90
C ALA A 38 -8.73 -1.21 16.17
N ARG A 39 -9.84 -1.79 16.66
CA ARG A 39 -10.03 -3.23 16.88
C ARG A 39 -11.38 -3.63 16.28
N LEU A 40 -11.42 -4.79 15.63
CA LEU A 40 -12.59 -5.31 14.92
C LEU A 40 -12.89 -6.73 15.42
N ILE A 41 -14.17 -7.03 15.64
CA ILE A 41 -14.68 -8.38 15.86
C ILE A 41 -15.38 -8.78 14.56
N VAL A 42 -14.68 -9.57 13.74
CA VAL A 42 -15.21 -9.99 12.44
C VAL A 42 -15.90 -11.34 12.62
N PRO A 43 -17.24 -11.44 12.48
CA PRO A 43 -17.94 -12.71 12.62
C PRO A 43 -17.64 -13.63 11.44
N ALA A 44 -17.86 -14.92 11.62
CA ALA A 44 -17.69 -15.91 10.55
C ALA A 44 -18.55 -15.53 9.32
N LYS A 45 -17.94 -15.53 8.14
CA LYS A 45 -18.55 -15.09 6.86
C LYS A 45 -19.09 -13.65 6.88
N GLY A 46 -18.70 -12.83 7.85
CA GLY A 46 -19.09 -11.42 7.93
C GLY A 46 -18.02 -10.47 7.42
N ASN A 47 -18.36 -9.18 7.40
CA ASN A 47 -17.46 -8.09 7.10
C ASN A 47 -17.56 -7.00 8.17
N GLN A 48 -16.45 -6.31 8.45
CA GLN A 48 -16.44 -5.13 9.31
C GLN A 48 -15.42 -4.12 8.78
N GLY A 49 -15.82 -2.86 8.68
CA GLY A 49 -14.97 -1.79 8.19
C GLY A 49 -14.31 -0.99 9.32
N THR A 50 -13.21 -0.32 9.00
CA THR A 50 -12.59 0.72 9.83
C THR A 50 -12.47 2.00 9.01
N ARG A 51 -12.66 3.16 9.63
CA ARG A 51 -12.44 4.46 9.00
C ARG A 51 -11.00 4.88 9.23
N LEU A 52 -10.32 5.31 8.18
CA LEU A 52 -8.99 5.89 8.25
C LEU A 52 -9.10 7.41 8.10
N LEU A 53 -8.68 8.14 9.13
CA LEU A 53 -8.67 9.60 9.16
C LEU A 53 -7.25 10.09 9.33
N PHE A 54 -6.75 10.88 8.38
CA PHE A 54 -5.50 11.59 8.54
C PHE A 54 -5.74 12.94 9.23
N LYS A 55 -4.92 13.25 10.24
CA LYS A 55 -4.90 14.54 10.93
C LYS A 55 -3.47 15.05 10.94
N GLY A 56 -3.22 16.25 10.40
CA GLY A 56 -1.88 16.81 10.29
C GLY A 56 -1.75 17.74 9.09
N THR A 57 -0.56 18.31 8.90
CA THR A 57 -0.29 19.10 7.69
C THR A 57 -0.09 18.20 6.48
N ARG A 58 -0.42 18.72 5.30
CA ARG A 58 -0.29 18.03 4.01
C ARG A 58 0.65 18.82 3.09
N ASP A 59 1.78 19.26 3.64
CA ASP A 59 2.78 20.04 2.90
C ASP A 59 3.63 19.13 1.98
N LYS A 60 3.76 17.86 2.36
CA LYS A 60 4.41 16.80 1.58
C LYS A 60 3.56 15.53 1.59
N GLU A 61 3.83 14.66 0.63
CA GLU A 61 3.23 13.33 0.61
C GLU A 61 3.70 12.48 1.81
N ARG A 62 2.77 11.79 2.48
CA ARG A 62 3.04 10.90 3.61
C ARG A 62 2.48 9.52 3.32
N TYR A 63 3.17 8.48 3.79
CA TYR A 63 2.84 7.09 3.49
C TYR A 63 2.68 6.33 4.79
N TYR A 64 1.67 5.48 4.87
CA TYR A 64 1.40 4.70 6.07
C TYR A 64 1.21 3.24 5.71
N ARG A 65 1.85 2.34 6.47
CA ARG A 65 1.52 0.93 6.40
C ARG A 65 0.42 0.62 7.40
N VAL A 66 -0.71 0.17 6.89
CA VAL A 66 -1.87 -0.25 7.68
C VAL A 66 -1.92 -1.77 7.66
N ARG A 67 -1.83 -2.40 8.84
CA ARG A 67 -1.88 -3.85 9.00
C ARG A 67 -3.11 -4.26 9.81
N PHE A 68 -3.86 -5.20 9.28
CA PHE A 68 -4.96 -5.89 9.95
C PHE A 68 -4.44 -7.21 10.48
N VAL A 69 -4.09 -7.23 11.77
CA VAL A 69 -3.43 -8.35 12.42
C VAL A 69 -4.49 -9.20 13.14
N PRO A 70 -4.64 -10.50 12.84
CA PRO A 70 -5.45 -11.39 13.64
C PRO A 70 -4.88 -11.48 15.05
N VAL A 71 -5.76 -11.43 16.04
CA VAL A 71 -5.40 -11.52 17.46
C VAL A 71 -6.19 -12.66 18.06
N VAL A 72 -5.53 -13.46 18.89
CA VAL A 72 -6.21 -14.42 19.75
C VAL A 72 -6.84 -13.63 20.89
N PRO A 73 -8.13 -13.81 21.23
CA PRO A 73 -8.75 -13.08 22.33
C PRO A 73 -8.05 -13.39 23.66
N GLU A 74 -7.43 -12.37 24.26
CA GLU A 74 -6.95 -12.43 25.64
C GLU A 74 -7.82 -11.54 26.56
N LYS A 75 -7.86 -11.82 27.87
CA LYS A 75 -8.70 -11.07 28.84
C LYS A 75 -8.37 -9.56 28.84
N GLU A 76 -7.15 -9.19 28.47
CA GLU A 76 -6.65 -7.81 28.44
C GLU A 76 -7.02 -7.05 27.15
N ASP A 77 -7.56 -7.73 26.15
CA ASP A 77 -7.86 -7.14 24.85
C ASP A 77 -9.18 -6.36 24.78
N GLN A 78 -9.88 -6.18 25.90
CA GLN A 78 -11.16 -5.43 25.99
C GLN A 78 -12.20 -5.86 24.95
N PHE A 79 -12.07 -7.05 24.37
CA PHE A 79 -13.16 -7.65 23.64
C PHE A 79 -14.25 -7.97 24.68
N ALA A 80 -15.47 -7.48 24.46
CA ALA A 80 -16.61 -7.72 25.34
C ALA A 80 -17.10 -9.18 25.23
N ILE A 81 -16.21 -10.12 25.48
CA ILE A 81 -16.40 -11.56 25.39
C ILE A 81 -16.37 -12.11 26.82
N SER A 82 -17.26 -13.04 27.15
CA SER A 82 -17.34 -13.63 28.48
C SER A 82 -16.15 -14.54 28.78
N GLU A 83 -15.80 -14.74 30.06
CA GLU A 83 -14.67 -15.59 30.44
C GLU A 83 -14.82 -17.06 30.00
N GLY A 84 -16.06 -17.55 29.91
CA GLY A 84 -16.36 -18.90 29.43
C GLY A 84 -15.98 -19.10 27.96
N GLU A 85 -16.38 -18.17 27.10
CA GLU A 85 -16.10 -18.20 25.65
C GLU A 85 -14.60 -18.11 25.34
N VAL A 86 -13.85 -17.32 26.12
CA VAL A 86 -12.38 -17.25 25.99
C VAL A 86 -11.73 -18.60 26.32
N SER A 87 -12.23 -19.30 27.34
CA SER A 87 -11.67 -20.58 27.79
C SER A 87 -11.95 -21.72 26.80
N GLU A 88 -13.14 -21.77 26.20
CA GLU A 88 -13.49 -22.75 25.17
C GLU A 88 -12.69 -22.52 23.88
N TYR A 89 -12.57 -21.26 23.46
CA TYR A 89 -11.74 -20.90 22.31
C TYR A 89 -10.28 -21.35 22.51
N LYS A 90 -9.71 -21.09 23.70
CA LYS A 90 -8.34 -21.55 24.06
C LYS A 90 -8.21 -23.07 24.04
N LYS A 91 -9.19 -23.82 24.55
CA LYS A 91 -9.16 -25.30 24.52
C LYS A 91 -9.20 -25.86 23.11
N SER A 92 -9.97 -25.23 22.21
CA SER A 92 -10.00 -25.61 20.78
C SER A 92 -8.69 -25.32 20.03
N LEU A 93 -7.84 -24.43 20.57
CA LEU A 93 -6.56 -24.02 20.00
C LEU A 93 -5.36 -24.87 20.44
N SER A 94 -5.48 -25.63 21.54
CA SER A 94 -4.36 -26.33 22.19
C SER A 94 -3.86 -27.60 21.48
N ALA A 95 -4.43 -27.97 20.34
CA ALA A 95 -4.04 -29.18 19.60
C ALA A 95 -3.81 -28.87 18.10
N GLY A 96 -2.73 -28.16 17.76
CA GLY A 96 -2.31 -27.97 16.37
C GLY A 96 -1.47 -26.74 16.11
N VAL A 97 -0.94 -26.64 14.88
CA VAL A 97 -0.31 -25.42 14.34
C VAL A 97 -1.42 -24.45 13.92
N ASN A 98 -1.45 -23.25 14.51
CA ASN A 98 -2.42 -22.22 14.12
C ASN A 98 -1.80 -21.24 13.11
N VAL A 99 -2.32 -21.24 11.89
CA VAL A 99 -1.92 -20.30 10.84
C VAL A 99 -2.90 -19.13 10.83
N MET A 100 -2.43 -17.94 11.18
CA MET A 100 -3.23 -16.73 11.14
C MET A 100 -2.79 -15.83 9.99
N ALA A 101 -3.72 -15.47 9.10
CA ALA A 101 -3.44 -14.57 7.99
C ALA A 101 -3.74 -13.10 8.38
N GLY A 102 -2.72 -12.26 8.29
CA GLY A 102 -2.87 -10.80 8.37
C GLY A 102 -2.86 -10.16 6.99
N TYR A 103 -3.50 -9.00 6.88
CA TYR A 103 -3.51 -8.21 5.65
C TYR A 103 -2.79 -6.88 5.86
N GLY A 104 -2.09 -6.39 4.84
CA GLY A 104 -1.40 -5.11 4.87
C GLY A 104 -1.72 -4.28 3.63
N THR A 105 -1.87 -2.98 3.80
CA THR A 105 -2.01 -2.02 2.70
C THR A 105 -1.17 -0.77 2.96
N ILE A 106 -0.93 0.00 1.90
CA ILE A 106 -0.28 1.31 1.95
C ILE A 106 -1.36 2.38 1.80
N PHE A 107 -1.39 3.32 2.73
CA PHE A 107 -2.26 4.49 2.67
C PHE A 107 -1.41 5.72 2.36
N ILE A 108 -1.72 6.39 1.24
CA ILE A 108 -0.96 7.53 0.75
C ILE A 108 -1.76 8.81 0.99
N VAL A 109 -1.21 9.72 1.78
CA VAL A 109 -1.74 11.06 2.00
C VAL A 109 -1.00 12.01 1.07
N ARG A 110 -1.65 12.36 -0.04
CA ARG A 110 -1.13 13.35 -1.00
C ARG A 110 -0.98 14.73 -0.34
N PRO A 111 -0.06 15.60 -0.79
CA PRO A 111 -0.05 16.98 -0.35
C PRO A 111 -1.36 17.71 -0.71
N SER A 112 -1.68 18.81 -0.03
CA SER A 112 -2.86 19.63 -0.33
C SER A 112 -2.79 20.22 -1.74
N ASN A 113 -1.60 20.66 -2.14
CA ASN A 113 -1.32 21.18 -3.48
C ASN A 113 -0.56 20.13 -4.29
N ALA A 114 -1.27 19.07 -4.68
CA ALA A 114 -0.71 18.00 -5.50
C ALA A 114 -0.40 18.49 -6.92
N ARG A 115 0.86 18.35 -7.33
CA ARG A 115 1.38 18.67 -8.65
C ARG A 115 1.97 17.42 -9.29
N PHE A 116 1.40 17.02 -10.42
CA PHE A 116 1.92 15.96 -11.27
C PHE A 116 2.84 16.59 -12.34
N ASP A 117 4.02 16.01 -12.53
CA ASP A 117 4.98 16.38 -13.58
C ASP A 117 5.75 15.13 -13.99
N THR A 118 5.13 14.34 -14.86
CA THR A 118 5.72 13.10 -15.37
C THR A 118 6.50 13.37 -16.65
N ARG A 119 7.77 12.97 -16.69
CA ARG A 119 8.64 13.04 -17.87
C ARG A 119 8.92 11.63 -18.37
N ILE A 120 8.68 11.42 -19.65
CA ILE A 120 8.86 10.12 -20.31
C ILE A 120 9.97 10.28 -21.33
N GLU A 121 10.96 9.41 -21.23
CA GLU A 121 12.00 9.21 -22.23
C GLU A 121 11.78 7.82 -22.83
N ASP A 122 11.30 7.81 -24.06
CA ASP A 122 11.05 6.59 -24.83
C ASP A 122 12.09 6.50 -25.94
N THR A 123 12.96 5.50 -25.84
CA THR A 123 13.93 5.15 -26.88
C THR A 123 13.58 3.77 -27.45
N PRO A 124 14.19 3.34 -28.58
CA PRO A 124 13.96 2.01 -29.12
C PRO A 124 14.28 0.87 -28.14
N LEU A 125 15.28 1.04 -27.26
CA LEU A 125 15.77 -0.02 -26.36
C LEU A 125 15.31 0.15 -24.91
N GLN A 126 14.85 1.33 -24.51
CA GLN A 126 14.58 1.64 -23.11
C GLN A 126 13.43 2.63 -22.97
N TYR A 127 12.61 2.39 -21.95
CA TYR A 127 11.57 3.30 -21.51
C TYR A 127 11.88 3.78 -20.08
N THR A 128 11.94 5.10 -19.88
CA THR A 128 12.16 5.71 -18.57
C THR A 128 11.05 6.70 -18.26
N LEU A 129 10.44 6.55 -17.08
CA LEU A 129 9.46 7.46 -16.53
C LEU A 129 10.00 8.10 -15.27
N ARG A 130 10.12 9.43 -15.26
CA ARG A 130 10.60 10.24 -14.13
C ARG A 130 9.46 11.07 -13.56
N ASN A 131 9.30 11.06 -12.25
CA ASN A 131 8.32 11.88 -11.53
C ASN A 131 9.00 13.13 -10.95
N ASN A 132 8.85 14.27 -11.63
CA ASN A 132 9.28 15.60 -11.17
C ASN A 132 8.17 16.33 -10.36
N GLY A 133 7.03 15.66 -10.15
CA GLY A 133 5.94 16.12 -9.31
C GLY A 133 6.26 16.04 -7.82
N ASN A 134 5.29 16.42 -6.99
CA ASN A 134 5.38 16.33 -5.52
C ASN A 134 4.45 15.26 -4.92
N THR A 135 3.86 14.42 -5.77
CA THR A 135 2.97 13.31 -5.38
C THR A 135 3.24 12.09 -6.26
N VAL A 136 2.94 10.90 -5.76
CA VAL A 136 3.16 9.62 -6.43
C VAL A 136 2.41 9.52 -7.76
N VAL A 137 3.08 8.92 -8.74
CA VAL A 137 2.52 8.52 -10.02
C VAL A 137 2.53 6.99 -10.07
N VAL A 138 1.49 6.38 -10.65
CA VAL A 138 1.33 4.93 -10.63
C VAL A 138 1.28 4.37 -12.05
N LEU A 139 2.06 3.32 -12.31
CA LEU A 139 1.88 2.47 -13.48
C LEU A 139 1.09 1.24 -13.03
N GLU A 140 -0.22 1.31 -13.24
CA GLU A 140 -1.16 0.25 -12.89
C GLU A 140 -1.23 -0.79 -14.00
N ALA A 141 -1.33 -2.06 -13.58
CA ALA A 141 -1.50 -3.20 -14.47
C ALA A 141 -0.42 -3.24 -15.55
N PHE A 142 0.85 -3.09 -15.14
CA PHE A 142 1.99 -3.20 -16.04
C PHE A 142 2.10 -4.63 -16.57
N LYS A 143 1.95 -4.74 -17.89
CA LYS A 143 2.02 -5.98 -18.65
C LYS A 143 3.23 -5.91 -19.55
N ASP A 144 3.93 -7.03 -19.60
CA ASP A 144 5.04 -7.29 -20.50
C ASP A 144 4.72 -8.65 -21.16
N CYS A 145 4.40 -8.64 -22.45
CA CYS A 145 3.98 -9.84 -23.19
C CYS A 145 4.71 -9.97 -24.53
N SER A 146 4.77 -11.19 -25.04
CA SER A 146 5.24 -11.47 -26.40
C SER A 146 4.26 -10.96 -27.45
N LEU A 147 4.78 -10.44 -28.56
CA LEU A 147 4.01 -10.09 -29.76
C LEU A 147 3.58 -11.34 -30.56
N LYS A 148 4.28 -12.47 -30.36
CA LYS A 148 4.08 -13.71 -31.14
C LYS A 148 3.16 -14.70 -30.44
N ASP A 149 3.16 -14.72 -29.11
CA ASP A 149 2.34 -15.62 -28.30
C ASP A 149 1.61 -14.85 -27.20
N ALA A 150 0.28 -14.82 -27.28
CA ALA A 150 -0.56 -14.12 -26.33
C ALA A 150 -0.56 -14.75 -24.92
N GLN A 151 -0.09 -15.99 -24.76
CA GLN A 151 0.05 -16.65 -23.46
C GLN A 151 1.41 -16.39 -22.80
N ASP A 152 2.40 -15.92 -23.55
CA ASP A 152 3.71 -15.52 -23.02
C ASP A 152 3.66 -14.09 -22.47
N CYS A 153 3.13 -13.96 -21.26
CA CYS A 153 3.10 -12.72 -20.49
C CYS A 153 3.80 -12.91 -19.14
N LYS A 154 4.67 -11.96 -18.76
CA LYS A 154 5.21 -11.89 -17.39
C LYS A 154 4.09 -11.53 -16.40
N PRO A 155 4.23 -11.87 -15.10
CA PRO A 155 3.26 -11.48 -14.08
C PRO A 155 2.99 -9.97 -14.08
N VAL A 156 1.71 -9.61 -13.97
CA VAL A 156 1.29 -8.21 -13.94
C VAL A 156 1.82 -7.53 -12.69
N THR A 157 2.46 -6.38 -12.85
CA THR A 157 3.03 -5.61 -11.75
C THR A 157 2.33 -4.26 -11.57
N LEU A 158 2.49 -3.68 -10.38
CA LEU A 158 2.03 -2.34 -10.02
C LEU A 158 3.24 -1.55 -9.54
N HIS A 159 3.54 -0.43 -10.22
CA HIS A 159 4.69 0.39 -9.85
C HIS A 159 4.25 1.75 -9.33
N HIS A 160 4.76 2.12 -8.16
CA HIS A 160 4.60 3.45 -7.58
C HIS A 160 5.90 4.22 -7.80
N VAL A 161 5.85 5.31 -8.58
CA VAL A 161 6.98 6.20 -8.82
C VAL A 161 6.83 7.41 -7.91
N LEU A 162 7.57 7.40 -6.80
CA LEU A 162 7.53 8.47 -5.80
C LEU A 162 8.10 9.78 -6.35
N PRO A 163 7.81 10.93 -5.71
CA PRO A 163 8.40 12.23 -6.09
C PRO A 163 9.92 12.17 -6.17
N GLY A 164 10.48 12.73 -7.24
CA GLY A 164 11.92 12.75 -7.51
C GLY A 164 12.53 11.41 -7.94
N ARG A 165 11.73 10.34 -8.06
CA ARG A 165 12.18 9.02 -8.50
C ARG A 165 11.88 8.79 -9.98
N PHE A 166 12.48 7.73 -10.51
CA PHE A 166 12.21 7.23 -11.84
C PHE A 166 12.02 5.72 -11.82
N MET A 167 11.34 5.21 -12.84
CA MET A 167 11.26 3.79 -13.18
C MET A 167 11.80 3.63 -14.59
N THR A 168 12.57 2.58 -14.83
CA THR A 168 13.06 2.24 -16.17
C THR A 168 12.82 0.76 -16.46
N PHE A 169 12.58 0.42 -17.72
CA PHE A 169 12.61 -0.94 -18.20
C PHE A 169 13.22 -1.01 -19.61
N THR A 170 13.93 -2.10 -19.88
CA THR A 170 14.46 -2.40 -21.21
C THR A 170 13.34 -2.93 -22.08
N LYS A 171 13.30 -2.47 -23.33
CA LYS A 171 12.38 -2.99 -24.34
C LYS A 171 13.06 -4.13 -25.08
N GLU A 172 12.57 -5.33 -24.85
CA GLU A 172 13.07 -6.55 -25.50
C GLU A 172 12.42 -6.70 -26.88
N ALA A 173 13.17 -7.21 -27.85
CA ALA A 173 12.65 -7.50 -29.19
C ALA A 173 11.47 -8.47 -29.14
N ASP A 174 10.52 -8.34 -30.06
CA ASP A 174 9.29 -9.13 -30.13
C ASP A 174 8.38 -9.02 -28.88
N ARG A 175 8.54 -7.98 -28.04
CA ARG A 175 7.69 -7.76 -26.85
C ARG A 175 6.92 -6.45 -26.92
N HIS A 176 5.75 -6.45 -26.29
CA HIS A 176 4.96 -5.24 -26.07
C HIS A 176 4.64 -5.03 -24.60
N TYR A 177 4.53 -3.78 -24.22
CA TYR A 177 4.32 -3.34 -22.86
C TYR A 177 3.08 -2.48 -22.80
N ARG A 178 2.22 -2.74 -21.82
CA ARG A 178 0.99 -1.97 -21.62
C ARG A 178 0.78 -1.69 -20.15
N PHE A 179 0.40 -0.45 -19.84
CA PHE A 179 0.05 -0.05 -18.49
C PHE A 179 -0.87 1.16 -18.50
N ASN A 180 -1.51 1.39 -17.36
CA ASN A 180 -2.22 2.64 -17.14
C ASN A 180 -1.34 3.58 -16.31
N LEU A 181 -0.97 4.71 -16.88
CA LEU A 181 -0.35 5.80 -16.16
C LEU A 181 -1.43 6.59 -15.40
N ILE A 182 -1.35 6.60 -14.07
CA ILE A 182 -2.30 7.27 -13.19
C ILE A 182 -1.62 8.47 -12.52
N GLU A 183 -2.15 9.65 -12.83
CA GLU A 183 -1.78 10.95 -12.26
C GLU A 183 -3.00 11.50 -11.49
N GLY A 184 -3.14 11.09 -10.23
CA GLY A 184 -4.27 11.48 -9.39
C GLY A 184 -5.57 10.82 -9.85
N HIS A 185 -6.44 11.58 -10.50
CA HIS A 185 -7.69 11.07 -11.10
C HIS A 185 -7.57 10.88 -12.62
N VAL A 186 -6.48 11.36 -13.23
CA VAL A 186 -6.23 11.22 -14.66
C VAL A 186 -5.61 9.84 -14.91
N LYS A 187 -6.18 9.12 -15.87
CA LYS A 187 -5.71 7.81 -16.31
C LYS A 187 -5.38 7.87 -17.80
N LYS A 188 -4.17 7.47 -18.18
CA LYS A 188 -3.70 7.39 -19.57
C LYS A 188 -3.25 5.97 -19.86
N ASN A 189 -3.75 5.37 -20.93
CA ASN A 189 -3.28 4.05 -21.37
C ASN A 189 -2.01 4.24 -22.19
N ILE A 190 -0.94 3.54 -21.82
CA ILE A 190 0.34 3.57 -22.53
C ILE A 190 0.59 2.19 -23.12
N GLU A 191 0.98 2.18 -24.39
CA GLU A 191 1.42 0.99 -25.10
C GLU A 191 2.74 1.31 -25.79
N VAL A 192 3.75 0.48 -25.56
CA VAL A 192 5.07 0.61 -26.19
C VAL A 192 5.54 -0.77 -26.63
N GLN A 193 6.27 -0.84 -27.73
CA GLN A 193 6.83 -2.09 -28.27
C GLN A 193 8.34 -2.02 -28.25
N GLY A 194 8.97 -3.19 -28.15
CA GLY A 194 10.38 -3.34 -28.40
C GLY A 194 10.76 -3.21 -29.87
N PRO A 195 12.07 -3.19 -30.15
CA PRO A 195 12.60 -3.07 -31.50
C PRO A 195 12.25 -4.26 -32.40
#